data_AF-A0A6P0M1C4-F1
#
_entry.id   AF-A0A6P0M1C4-F1
#
_cell.length_a   1.000
_cell.length_b   1.000
_cell.length_c   1.000
_cell.angle_alpha   90.00
_cell.angle_beta   90.00
_cell.angle_gamma   90.00
#
_symmetry.space_group_name_H-M   'P 1'
#
loop_
_entity.id
_entity.type
_entity.pdbx_description
1 polymer ?
#
loop_
_entity_poly.entity_id
_entity_poly.type
_entity_poly.pdbx_seq_one_letter_code
_entity_poly.pdbx_strand_id
1 'polypeptide(L)'
;MTTIISLNTNHFQTLDLSPAQTVIEAWLQEGAIANHEQQLGFNIDFDCDPEDPREFSEIPEVRLWFVRLDATYPWLPFLLDWKSGEFVRYTAMLVPHQFSRTEGIQYNSEALEIFVMQKIFVLSQWLKQWGIQSQ
;
A
#
# COMPACT_ATOMS: atom_id res chain seq x y z
N MET A 1 -1.23 13.06 11.86
CA MET A 1 0.12 12.56 12.17
C MET A 1 0.20 11.19 11.52
N THR A 2 1.22 10.89 10.72
CA THR A 2 1.27 9.61 10.00
C THR A 2 1.62 8.46 10.95
N THR A 3 0.77 7.43 10.99
CA THR A 3 1.03 6.15 11.64
C THR A 3 1.91 5.30 10.73
N ILE A 4 3.02 4.81 11.26
CA ILE A 4 3.99 4.00 10.52
C ILE A 4 3.92 2.56 10.99
N ILE A 5 3.64 1.63 10.09
CA ILE A 5 3.70 0.19 10.33
C ILE A 5 5.11 -0.30 10.01
N SER A 6 5.82 -0.83 11.00
CA SER A 6 7.14 -1.43 10.80
C SER A 6 7.00 -2.86 10.27
N LEU A 7 7.66 -3.15 9.16
CA LEU A 7 7.72 -4.45 8.52
C LEU A 7 9.16 -4.94 8.50
N ASN A 8 9.36 -6.24 8.73
CA ASN A 8 10.67 -6.88 8.68
C ASN A 8 10.65 -8.06 7.70
N THR A 9 11.82 -8.59 7.36
CA THR A 9 12.01 -9.75 6.48
C THR A 9 11.05 -10.91 6.77
N ASN A 10 10.85 -11.25 8.05
CA ASN A 10 9.98 -12.38 8.45
C ASN A 10 8.50 -12.14 8.08
N HIS A 11 8.01 -10.90 8.21
CA HIS A 11 6.64 -10.57 7.78
C HIS A 11 6.45 -10.83 6.29
N PHE A 12 7.43 -10.47 5.46
CA PHE A 12 7.37 -10.68 4.01
C PHE A 12 7.44 -12.17 3.64
N GLN A 13 8.39 -12.91 4.22
CA GLN A 13 8.60 -14.34 3.91
C GLN A 13 7.42 -15.23 4.32
N THR A 14 6.73 -14.88 5.40
CA THR A 14 5.57 -15.62 5.92
C THR A 14 4.23 -15.04 5.45
N LEU A 15 4.29 -13.95 4.66
CA LEU A 15 3.14 -13.13 4.27
C LEU A 15 2.33 -12.60 5.45
N ASP A 16 2.90 -12.51 6.65
CA ASP A 16 2.19 -12.14 7.87
C ASP A 16 1.68 -10.69 7.80
N LEU A 17 0.35 -10.53 7.80
CA LEU A 17 -0.31 -9.23 7.79
C LEU A 17 -0.56 -8.70 9.20
N SER A 18 -0.23 -9.44 10.26
CA SER A 18 -0.53 -9.06 11.64
C SER A 18 -0.12 -7.63 12.03
N PRO A 19 1.00 -7.04 11.54
CA PRO A 19 1.34 -5.65 11.84
C PRO A 19 0.33 -4.66 11.28
N ALA A 20 -0.14 -4.89 10.06
CA ALA A 20 -1.15 -4.04 9.43
C ALA A 20 -2.55 -4.29 10.00
N GLN A 21 -2.91 -5.56 10.23
CA GLN A 21 -4.20 -5.94 10.81
C GLN A 21 -4.39 -5.33 12.20
N THR A 22 -3.35 -5.35 13.04
CA THR A 22 -3.43 -4.77 14.40
C THR A 22 -3.82 -3.30 14.37
N VAL A 23 -3.27 -2.53 13.43
CA VAL A 23 -3.55 -1.08 13.30
C VAL A 23 -4.90 -0.84 12.64
N ILE A 24 -5.14 -1.49 11.48
CA ILE A 24 -6.33 -1.24 10.66
C ILE A 24 -7.59 -1.73 11.37
N GLU A 25 -7.57 -2.93 11.96
CA GLU A 25 -8.73 -3.50 12.65
C GLU A 25 -9.07 -2.72 13.91
N ALA A 26 -8.08 -2.16 14.63
CA ALA A 26 -8.35 -1.27 15.77
C ALA A 26 -9.16 -0.04 15.33
N TRP A 27 -8.76 0.63 14.25
CA TRP A 27 -9.49 1.79 13.71
C TRP A 27 -10.89 1.45 13.19
N LEU A 28 -11.05 0.26 12.61
CA LEU A 28 -12.37 -0.23 12.16
C LEU A 28 -13.28 -0.50 13.36
N GLN A 29 -12.76 -1.17 14.40
CA GLN A 29 -13.52 -1.49 15.63
C GLN A 29 -13.93 -0.23 16.40
N GLU A 30 -13.08 0.79 16.42
CA GLU A 30 -13.37 2.09 17.02
C GLU A 30 -14.32 2.95 16.18
N GLY A 31 -14.61 2.56 14.93
CA GLY A 31 -15.36 3.38 13.97
C GLY A 31 -14.63 4.67 13.58
N ALA A 32 -13.31 4.73 13.80
CA ALA A 32 -12.49 5.91 13.61
C ALA A 32 -11.74 5.92 12.27
N ILE A 33 -11.91 4.90 11.43
CA ILE A 33 -11.17 4.70 10.17
C ILE A 33 -11.17 5.94 9.26
N ALA A 34 -12.27 6.70 9.21
CA ALA A 34 -12.40 7.92 8.42
C ALA A 34 -11.43 9.03 8.87
N ASN A 35 -11.06 9.06 10.15
CA ASN A 35 -10.14 10.06 10.71
C ASN A 35 -8.68 9.80 10.34
N HIS A 36 -8.39 8.65 9.74
CA HIS A 36 -7.04 8.20 9.35
C HIS A 36 -6.83 8.29 7.82
N GLU A 37 -7.65 9.07 7.12
CA GLU A 37 -7.42 9.40 5.72
C GLU A 37 -5.99 9.93 5.52
N GLN A 38 -5.28 9.34 4.58
CA GLN A 38 -3.91 9.68 4.19
C GLN A 38 -2.91 9.80 5.35
N GLN A 39 -3.04 8.93 6.36
CA GLN A 39 -2.22 8.93 7.57
C GLN A 39 -1.51 7.60 7.84
N LEU A 40 -1.40 6.70 6.86
CA LEU A 40 -0.73 5.41 7.02
C LEU A 40 0.50 5.31 6.10
N GLY A 41 1.60 4.84 6.63
CA GLY A 41 2.79 4.49 5.86
C GLY A 41 3.50 3.26 6.40
N PHE A 42 4.49 2.76 5.66
CA PHE A 42 5.26 1.59 6.03
C PHE A 42 6.75 1.92 6.18
N ASN A 43 7.36 1.40 7.25
CA ASN A 43 8.80 1.33 7.36
C ASN A 43 9.23 -0.10 7.01
N ILE A 44 9.90 -0.26 5.88
CA ILE A 44 10.30 -1.57 5.36
C ILE A 44 11.75 -1.82 5.73
N ASP A 45 11.97 -2.81 6.59
CA ASP A 45 13.27 -3.35 6.93
C ASP A 45 13.40 -4.74 6.29
N PHE A 46 14.01 -4.81 5.11
CA PHE A 46 14.15 -6.06 4.38
C PHE A 46 15.64 -6.37 4.17
N ASP A 47 16.06 -7.54 4.65
CA ASP A 47 17.43 -8.01 4.54
C ASP A 47 17.75 -8.28 3.07
N CYS A 48 18.40 -7.30 2.43
CA CYS A 48 18.94 -7.40 1.09
C CYS A 48 20.43 -7.10 1.11
N ASP A 49 21.13 -7.60 0.08
CA ASP A 49 22.52 -7.21 -0.14
C ASP A 49 22.57 -5.67 -0.33
N PRO A 50 23.42 -4.93 0.40
CA PRO A 50 23.56 -3.49 0.21
C PRO A 50 23.93 -3.07 -1.22
N GLU A 51 24.50 -3.99 -2.02
CA GLU A 51 24.81 -3.76 -3.43
C GLU A 51 23.67 -4.12 -4.39
N ASP A 52 22.54 -4.67 -3.88
CA ASP A 52 21.35 -4.95 -4.70
C ASP A 52 20.73 -3.64 -5.19
N PRO A 53 20.70 -3.38 -6.51
CA PRO A 53 20.25 -2.11 -7.04
C PRO A 53 18.72 -2.00 -7.13
N ARG A 54 17.99 -3.06 -6.77
CA ARG A 54 16.53 -3.14 -6.92
C ARG A 54 15.83 -2.27 -5.89
N GLU A 55 14.77 -1.59 -6.33
CA GLU A 55 13.81 -0.98 -5.41
C GLU A 55 12.98 -2.07 -4.71
N PHE A 56 12.42 -1.78 -3.53
CA PHE A 56 11.58 -2.74 -2.80
C PHE A 56 10.40 -3.29 -3.63
N SER A 57 9.86 -2.50 -4.56
CA SER A 57 8.78 -2.91 -5.46
C SER A 57 9.20 -3.90 -6.55
N GLU A 58 10.50 -4.11 -6.73
CA GLU A 58 11.11 -5.10 -7.62
C GLU A 58 11.50 -6.40 -6.87
N ILE A 59 11.36 -6.43 -5.54
CA ILE A 59 11.59 -7.63 -4.72
C ILE A 59 10.29 -8.45 -4.64
N PRO A 60 10.26 -9.70 -5.16
CA PRO A 60 9.03 -10.49 -5.26
C PRO A 60 8.31 -10.72 -3.92
N GLU A 61 9.06 -10.97 -2.84
CA GLU A 61 8.54 -11.25 -1.51
C GLU A 61 7.84 -10.03 -0.91
N VAL A 62 8.49 -8.86 -1.01
CA VAL A 62 7.91 -7.58 -0.57
C VAL A 62 6.66 -7.29 -1.39
N ARG A 63 6.75 -7.42 -2.72
CA ARG A 63 5.64 -7.20 -3.64
C ARG A 63 4.45 -8.12 -3.34
N LEU A 64 4.70 -9.41 -3.11
CA LEU A 64 3.66 -10.39 -2.82
C LEU A 64 2.93 -10.09 -1.51
N TRP A 65 3.65 -9.60 -0.49
CA TRP A 65 3.04 -9.18 0.76
C TRP A 65 2.04 -8.03 0.54
N PHE A 66 2.41 -7.02 -0.25
CA PHE A 66 1.51 -5.91 -0.59
C PHE A 66 0.33 -6.35 -1.47
N VAL A 67 0.52 -7.33 -2.37
CA VAL A 67 -0.58 -7.97 -3.11
C VAL A 67 -1.57 -8.63 -2.14
N ARG A 68 -1.09 -9.36 -1.13
CA ARG A 68 -1.95 -9.97 -0.11
C ARG A 68 -2.65 -8.90 0.75
N LEU A 69 -1.94 -7.84 1.13
CA LEU A 69 -2.51 -6.73 1.88
C LEU A 69 -3.64 -6.07 1.09
N ASP A 70 -3.44 -5.83 -0.21
CA ASP A 70 -4.45 -5.28 -1.09
C ASP A 70 -5.69 -6.17 -1.24
N ALA A 71 -5.47 -7.48 -1.40
CA ALA A 71 -6.57 -8.43 -1.46
C ALA A 71 -7.42 -8.43 -0.17
N THR A 72 -6.78 -8.13 0.97
CA THR A 72 -7.45 -8.07 2.29
C THR A 72 -8.14 -6.72 2.52
N TYR A 73 -7.48 -5.62 2.15
CA TYR A 73 -7.94 -4.25 2.33
C TYR A 73 -7.88 -3.49 0.99
N PRO A 74 -8.79 -3.77 0.03
CA PRO A 74 -8.66 -3.21 -1.32
C PRO A 74 -8.89 -1.69 -1.38
N TRP A 75 -9.46 -1.12 -0.30
CA TRP A 75 -9.70 0.30 -0.07
C TRP A 75 -8.52 1.00 0.64
N LEU A 76 -7.41 0.29 0.90
CA LEU A 76 -6.21 0.82 1.54
C LEU A 76 -5.70 2.16 0.99
N PRO A 77 -5.80 2.48 -0.34
CA PRO A 77 -5.37 3.79 -0.84
C PRO A 77 -5.94 5.01 -0.12
N PHE A 78 -7.12 4.88 0.50
CA PHE A 78 -7.72 5.91 1.34
C PHE A 78 -6.85 6.26 2.55
N LEU A 79 -6.18 5.28 3.15
CA LEU A 79 -5.37 5.46 4.34
C LEU A 79 -3.93 5.90 4.02
N LEU A 80 -3.40 5.59 2.84
CA LEU A 80 -1.97 5.79 2.55
C LEU A 80 -1.59 7.27 2.55
N ASP A 81 -0.47 7.63 3.16
CA ASP A 81 0.07 9.00 3.13
C ASP A 81 0.62 9.34 1.75
N TRP A 82 -0.14 10.11 0.97
CA TRP A 82 0.24 10.47 -0.39
C TRP A 82 1.41 11.44 -0.42
N LYS A 83 1.56 12.29 0.62
CA LYS A 83 2.59 13.33 0.66
C LYS A 83 3.98 12.74 0.86
N SER A 84 4.09 11.63 1.58
CA SER A 84 5.34 10.90 1.76
C SER A 84 5.66 9.93 0.62
N GLY A 85 4.75 9.77 -0.36
CA GLY A 85 4.94 8.90 -1.52
C GLY A 85 4.48 7.45 -1.31
N GLU A 86 3.82 7.13 -0.20
CA GLU A 86 3.38 5.76 0.09
C GLU A 86 2.36 5.23 -0.92
N PHE A 87 1.50 6.10 -1.46
CA PHE A 87 0.61 5.73 -2.55
C PHE A 87 1.36 5.32 -3.83
N VAL A 88 2.47 6.00 -4.14
CA VAL A 88 3.32 5.65 -5.29
C VAL A 88 4.00 4.32 -5.04
N ARG A 89 4.60 4.11 -3.87
CA ARG A 89 5.23 2.84 -3.49
C ARG A 89 4.23 1.68 -3.57
N TYR A 90 3.05 1.83 -2.97
CA TYR A 90 1.99 0.83 -3.01
C TYR A 90 1.52 0.54 -4.44
N THR A 91 1.38 1.56 -5.29
CA THR A 91 1.04 1.36 -6.71
C THR A 91 2.13 0.56 -7.43
N ALA A 92 3.40 0.84 -7.17
CA ALA A 92 4.53 0.05 -7.70
C ALA A 92 4.50 -1.43 -7.27
N MET A 93 3.96 -1.73 -6.09
CA MET A 93 3.80 -3.12 -5.65
C MET A 93 2.73 -3.89 -6.45
N LEU A 94 1.76 -3.18 -7.04
CA LEU A 94 0.59 -3.82 -7.66
C LEU A 94 0.62 -3.71 -9.18
N VAL A 95 1.14 -2.62 -9.71
CA VAL A 95 1.20 -2.34 -11.15
C VAL A 95 2.57 -2.70 -11.70
N PRO A 96 2.65 -3.36 -12.88
CA PRO A 96 3.92 -3.52 -13.59
C PRO A 96 4.58 -2.18 -13.85
N HIS A 97 5.86 -2.09 -13.55
CA HIS A 97 6.65 -0.87 -13.71
C HIS A 97 8.09 -1.22 -14.09
N GLN A 98 8.81 -0.20 -14.53
CA GLN A 98 10.25 -0.19 -14.69
C GLN A 98 10.82 0.98 -13.88
N PHE A 99 12.03 0.80 -13.35
CA PHE A 99 12.73 1.87 -12.66
C PHE A 99 13.92 2.36 -13.50
N SER A 100 14.01 3.68 -13.67
CA SER A 100 15.13 4.35 -14.32
C SER A 100 15.75 5.35 -13.37
N ARG A 101 17.08 5.36 -13.27
CA ARG A 101 17.79 6.35 -12.42
C ARG A 101 17.59 7.79 -12.88
N THR A 102 17.31 8.02 -14.17
CA THR A 102 17.12 9.35 -14.74
C THR A 102 15.66 9.78 -14.78
N GLU A 103 14.75 8.83 -15.01
CA GLU A 103 13.33 9.12 -15.26
C GLU A 103 12.42 8.69 -14.08
N GLY A 104 12.98 8.02 -13.08
CA GLY A 104 12.24 7.48 -11.95
C GLY A 104 11.41 6.25 -12.33
N ILE A 105 10.28 6.08 -11.64
CA ILE A 105 9.35 4.97 -11.87
C ILE A 105 8.50 5.22 -13.12
N GLN A 106 8.41 4.21 -13.97
CA GLN A 106 7.56 4.21 -15.16
C GLN A 106 6.60 3.03 -15.11
N TYR A 107 5.31 3.32 -14.97
CA TYR A 107 4.27 2.30 -14.97
C TYR A 107 3.91 1.87 -16.38
N ASN A 108 3.51 0.61 -16.52
CA ASN A 108 2.74 0.21 -17.69
C ASN A 108 1.40 0.99 -17.68
N SER A 109 1.14 1.77 -18.73
CA SER A 109 0.02 2.72 -18.76
C SER A 109 -1.34 2.03 -18.70
N GLU A 110 -1.53 0.94 -19.43
CA GLU A 110 -2.79 0.19 -19.46
C GLU A 110 -3.07 -0.47 -18.10
N ALA A 111 -2.06 -1.10 -17.51
CA ALA A 111 -2.20 -1.71 -16.19
C ALA A 111 -2.48 -0.66 -15.11
N LEU A 112 -1.86 0.52 -15.19
CA LEU A 112 -2.11 1.62 -14.27
C LEU A 112 -3.56 2.13 -14.40
N GLU A 113 -4.06 2.28 -15.62
CA GLU A 113 -5.45 2.71 -15.87
C GLU A 113 -6.46 1.73 -15.26
N ILE A 114 -6.29 0.43 -15.53
CA ILE A 114 -7.13 -0.63 -14.96
C ILE A 114 -7.09 -0.59 -13.42
N PHE A 115 -5.89 -0.46 -12.86
CA PHE A 115 -5.71 -0.37 -11.41
C PHE A 115 -6.44 0.84 -10.81
N VAL A 116 -6.26 2.04 -11.38
CA VAL A 116 -6.92 3.27 -10.90
C VAL A 116 -8.43 3.11 -10.94
N MET A 117 -8.99 2.63 -12.06
CA MET A 117 -10.43 2.42 -12.19
C MET A 117 -10.97 1.41 -11.18
N GLN A 118 -10.24 0.31 -10.96
CA GLN A 118 -10.58 -0.68 -9.93
C GLN A 118 -10.60 -0.04 -8.54
N LYS A 119 -9.58 0.75 -8.17
CA LYS A 119 -9.51 1.42 -6.86
C LYS A 119 -10.62 2.45 -6.67
N ILE A 120 -10.97 3.21 -7.70
CA ILE A 120 -12.10 4.14 -7.66
C ILE A 120 -13.42 3.41 -7.36
N PHE A 121 -13.68 2.28 -8.03
CA PHE A 121 -14.91 1.52 -7.78
C PHE A 121 -14.95 0.91 -6.37
N VAL A 122 -13.84 0.35 -5.91
CA VAL A 122 -13.72 -0.18 -4.54
C VAL A 122 -13.97 0.93 -3.51
N LEU A 123 -13.28 2.06 -3.64
CA LEU A 123 -13.40 3.18 -2.71
C LEU A 123 -14.81 3.77 -2.72
N SER A 124 -15.41 3.98 -3.89
CA SER A 124 -16.76 4.51 -4.00
C SER A 124 -17.79 3.61 -3.31
N GLN A 125 -17.67 2.29 -3.47
CA GLN A 125 -18.55 1.33 -2.82
C GLN A 125 -18.31 1.30 -1.30
N TRP A 126 -17.05 1.24 -0.89
CA TRP A 126 -16.67 1.14 0.52
C TRP A 126 -17.05 2.40 1.31
N LEU A 127 -16.73 3.60 0.82
CA LEU A 127 -17.09 4.87 1.49
C LEU A 127 -18.61 4.98 1.72
N LYS A 128 -19.42 4.56 0.75
CA LYS A 128 -20.89 4.52 0.88
C LYS A 128 -21.35 3.55 1.98
N GLN A 129 -20.75 2.36 2.07
CA GLN A 129 -21.08 1.38 3.10
C GLN A 129 -20.78 1.89 4.51
N TRP A 130 -19.72 2.69 4.66
CA TRP A 130 -19.30 3.26 5.94
C TRP A 130 -19.92 4.64 6.25
N GLY A 131 -20.75 5.17 5.35
CA GLY A 131 -21.36 6.50 5.51
C GLY A 131 -20.34 7.65 5.48
N ILE A 132 -19.14 7.41 4.97
CA ILE A 132 -18.08 8.40 4.85
C ILE A 132 -18.35 9.23 3.59
N GLN A 133 -18.55 10.53 3.76
CA GLN A 133 -18.65 11.44 2.62
C GLN A 133 -17.24 11.71 2.08
N SER A 134 -17.02 11.48 0.78
CA SER A 134 -15.81 12.00 0.12
C SER A 134 -15.86 13.52 0.18
N GLN A 135 -14.85 14.15 0.78
CA GLN A 135 -14.70 15.60 0.75
C GLN A 135 -14.34 16.10 -0.64
#